data_AF-A0A8J6RIS0-F1
#
_entry.id   AF-A0A8J6RIS0-F1
#
_cell.length_a   1.000
_cell.length_b   1.000
_cell.length_c   1.000
_cell.angle_alpha   90.00
_cell.angle_beta   90.00
_cell.angle_gamma   90.00
#
_symmetry.space_group_name_H-M   'P 1'
#
loop_
_entity.id
_entity.type
_entity.pdbx_description
1 polymer ?
#
loop_
_entity_poly.entity_id
_entity_poly.type
_entity_poly.pdbx_seq_one_letter_code
_entity_poly.pdbx_strand_id
1 'polypeptide(L)'
;MVSGYVLILAVLILGGFIATLGDRVGTRVGKARLSLFNLRPRQTATLVSIATGSVISASTLALLFGVSSQLRTGVFELGKIQADLANAEADLAQAQSTQESVETDLESATDERQRALARLQEINQSLNQAVAQQEATEGQLRQTLGQLDAVSQQAAALRQSTDALRVQRDNLLAQQATIGKQIADRDRAIAKLDEEIADRDRAIAQREQRLTSLEAEQDFLEQQVAVLQTQYQGLFRGNIALNRNQEILVGQGRAENREQAEEFVTGFLLEANRLVSRAIAPGALVDQQILLIGNREVEALIDRLSTGEDYVVRLLSAANYITGEPCVVQQGEPCVQVFIDATPNQQVYALGERLATVTLDPPPLGDRQLVERLNLLLAAAQFRARQDGVVSDTLQVADNRPETVLNFLETVQQSGQAVDLQAIAATDIFTAGPVQIHLAAVRNGRILFQTNGFNNPLDDGPNLQSE
;
A
#
# COMPACT_ATOMS: atom_id res chain seq x y z
N MET A 1 -151.84 -66.60 -29.26
CA MET A 1 -152.47 -67.94 -29.10
C MET A 1 -153.92 -68.01 -29.58
N VAL A 2 -154.71 -66.93 -29.55
CA VAL A 2 -156.12 -66.92 -30.01
C VAL A 2 -156.28 -67.07 -31.54
N SER A 3 -155.30 -66.62 -32.35
CA SER A 3 -155.36 -66.65 -33.83
C SER A 3 -155.12 -68.03 -34.46
N GLY A 4 -154.34 -68.89 -33.82
CA GLY A 4 -154.03 -70.22 -34.33
C GLY A 4 -155.28 -71.10 -34.40
N TYR A 5 -156.10 -71.06 -33.36
CA TYR A 5 -157.38 -71.78 -33.33
C TYR A 5 -158.38 -71.26 -34.35
N VAL A 6 -158.46 -69.94 -34.57
CA VAL A 6 -159.35 -69.35 -35.59
C VAL A 6 -158.92 -69.77 -37.00
N LEU A 7 -157.61 -69.81 -37.29
CA LEU A 7 -157.09 -70.21 -38.60
C LEU A 7 -157.28 -71.72 -38.84
N ILE A 8 -157.06 -72.56 -37.83
CA ILE A 8 -157.35 -73.99 -37.89
C ILE A 8 -158.86 -74.24 -38.10
N LEU A 9 -159.72 -73.52 -37.37
CA LEU A 9 -161.18 -73.63 -37.50
C LEU A 9 -161.67 -73.18 -38.89
N ALA A 10 -161.13 -72.08 -39.42
CA ALA A 10 -161.44 -71.60 -40.77
C ALA A 10 -160.96 -72.58 -41.87
N VAL A 11 -159.76 -73.15 -41.73
CA VAL A 11 -159.23 -74.16 -42.67
C VAL A 11 -160.04 -75.46 -42.60
N LEU A 12 -160.48 -75.89 -41.41
CA LEU A 12 -161.37 -77.06 -41.25
C LEU A 12 -162.74 -76.84 -41.89
N ILE A 13 -163.37 -75.67 -41.68
CA ILE A 13 -164.67 -75.33 -42.28
C ILE A 13 -164.55 -75.25 -43.81
N LEU A 14 -163.53 -74.55 -44.32
CA LEU A 14 -163.31 -74.41 -45.76
C LEU A 14 -162.93 -75.75 -46.39
N GLY A 15 -162.10 -76.56 -45.71
CA GLY A 15 -161.73 -77.90 -46.14
C GLY A 15 -162.93 -78.85 -46.25
N GLY A 16 -163.84 -78.81 -45.27
CA GLY A 16 -165.10 -79.56 -45.33
C GLY A 16 -166.02 -79.10 -46.47
N PHE A 17 -166.08 -77.79 -46.71
CA PHE A 17 -166.87 -77.24 -47.82
C PHE A 17 -166.30 -77.62 -49.19
N ILE A 18 -164.98 -77.56 -49.39
CA ILE A 18 -164.37 -77.91 -50.67
C ILE A 18 -164.37 -79.43 -50.91
N ALA A 19 -164.18 -80.25 -49.87
CA ALA A 19 -164.25 -81.71 -49.98
C ALA A 19 -165.63 -82.18 -50.47
N THR A 20 -166.71 -81.58 -49.95
CA THR A 20 -168.08 -81.91 -50.39
C THR A 20 -168.37 -81.47 -51.83
N LEU A 21 -167.78 -80.37 -52.30
CA LEU A 21 -167.83 -79.97 -53.71
C LEU A 21 -167.02 -80.91 -54.61
N GLY A 22 -165.85 -81.34 -54.18
CA GLY A 22 -165.00 -82.30 -54.91
C GLY A 22 -165.71 -83.64 -55.16
N ASP A 23 -166.36 -84.18 -54.12
CA ASP A 23 -167.12 -85.43 -54.22
C ASP A 23 -168.35 -85.30 -55.14
N ARG A 24 -168.96 -84.11 -55.16
CA ARG A 24 -170.10 -83.80 -56.04
C ARG A 24 -169.71 -83.66 -57.51
N VAL A 25 -168.52 -83.11 -57.79
CA VAL A 25 -167.96 -83.05 -59.15
C VAL A 25 -167.59 -84.46 -59.62
N GLY A 26 -166.95 -85.27 -58.77
CA GLY A 26 -166.58 -86.65 -59.08
C GLY A 26 -167.79 -87.54 -59.43
N THR A 27 -168.87 -87.45 -58.65
CA THR A 27 -170.10 -88.23 -58.88
C THR A 27 -170.90 -87.78 -60.11
N ARG A 28 -170.90 -86.48 -60.45
CA ARG A 28 -171.54 -85.97 -61.68
C ARG A 28 -170.80 -86.41 -62.95
N VAL A 29 -169.47 -86.40 -62.93
CA VAL A 29 -168.66 -86.89 -64.06
C VAL A 29 -168.89 -88.41 -64.26
N GLY A 30 -169.05 -89.17 -63.17
CA GLY A 30 -169.32 -90.62 -63.22
C GLY A 30 -170.67 -91.03 -63.82
N LYS A 31 -171.75 -90.24 -63.63
CA LYS A 31 -173.07 -90.51 -64.24
C LYS A 31 -173.17 -90.05 -65.70
N ALA A 32 -172.39 -89.04 -66.11
CA ALA A 32 -172.46 -88.45 -67.45
C ALA A 32 -171.72 -89.25 -68.55
N ARG A 33 -171.04 -90.37 -68.22
CA ARG A 33 -170.20 -91.16 -69.13
C ARG A 33 -169.19 -90.31 -69.92
N LEU A 34 -168.63 -89.27 -69.30
CA LEU A 34 -167.64 -88.40 -69.93
C LEU A 34 -166.28 -89.10 -70.01
N SER A 35 -165.70 -89.09 -71.20
CA SER A 35 -164.35 -89.57 -71.50
C SER A 35 -163.42 -88.37 -71.56
N LEU A 36 -162.38 -88.36 -70.71
CA LEU A 36 -161.24 -87.45 -70.86
C LEU A 36 -160.09 -88.32 -71.37
N PHE A 37 -159.57 -88.02 -72.57
CA PHE A 37 -158.51 -88.80 -73.24
C PHE A 37 -158.82 -90.30 -73.46
N ASN A 38 -160.02 -90.63 -73.95
CA ASN A 38 -160.41 -92.01 -74.35
C ASN A 38 -160.47 -93.05 -73.22
N LEU A 39 -160.37 -92.64 -71.96
CA LEU A 39 -160.38 -93.53 -70.80
C LEU A 39 -161.79 -94.06 -70.49
N ARG A 40 -161.86 -95.33 -70.07
CA ARG A 40 -163.12 -95.98 -69.67
C ARG A 40 -163.74 -95.14 -68.53
N PRO A 41 -165.03 -94.75 -68.59
CA PRO A 41 -165.62 -93.68 -67.75
C PRO A 41 -165.42 -93.78 -66.22
N ARG A 42 -165.06 -94.96 -65.69
CA ARG A 42 -164.76 -95.17 -64.27
C ARG A 42 -163.40 -94.58 -63.83
N GLN A 43 -162.37 -94.50 -64.69
CA GLN A 43 -161.01 -94.05 -64.33
C GLN A 43 -160.83 -92.52 -64.35
N THR A 44 -161.52 -91.83 -65.26
CA THR A 44 -161.49 -90.36 -65.38
C THR A 44 -161.92 -89.67 -64.09
N ALA A 45 -162.92 -90.23 -63.41
CA ALA A 45 -163.41 -89.70 -62.14
C ALA A 45 -162.34 -89.72 -61.03
N THR A 46 -161.45 -90.72 -61.02
CA THR A 46 -160.41 -90.86 -60.01
C THR A 46 -159.30 -89.81 -60.19
N LEU A 47 -158.88 -89.55 -61.43
CA LEU A 47 -157.82 -88.58 -61.73
C LEU A 47 -158.21 -87.15 -61.33
N VAL A 48 -159.45 -86.75 -61.65
CA VAL A 48 -159.97 -85.43 -61.28
C VAL A 48 -159.99 -85.27 -59.75
N SER A 49 -160.29 -86.33 -59.00
CA SER A 49 -160.28 -86.29 -57.53
C SER A 49 -158.88 -86.01 -56.95
N ILE A 50 -157.84 -86.66 -57.49
CA ILE A 50 -156.44 -86.42 -57.06
C ILE A 50 -156.03 -84.98 -57.38
N ALA A 51 -156.32 -84.51 -58.60
CA ALA A 51 -155.97 -83.14 -59.01
C ALA A 51 -156.65 -82.09 -58.12
N THR A 52 -157.93 -82.31 -57.78
CA THR A 52 -158.67 -81.43 -56.87
C THR A 52 -158.05 -81.46 -55.46
N GLY A 53 -157.68 -82.64 -54.97
CA GLY A 53 -156.96 -82.81 -53.69
C GLY A 53 -155.64 -82.04 -53.63
N SER A 54 -154.82 -82.10 -54.69
CA SER A 54 -153.54 -81.35 -54.76
C SER A 54 -153.73 -79.83 -54.77
N VAL A 55 -154.74 -79.33 -55.50
CA VAL A 55 -155.05 -77.88 -55.54
C VAL A 55 -155.47 -77.38 -54.15
N ILE A 56 -156.20 -78.19 -53.38
CA ILE A 56 -156.58 -77.85 -52.00
C ILE A 56 -155.31 -77.71 -51.14
N SER A 57 -154.44 -78.72 -51.11
CA SER A 57 -153.23 -78.68 -50.27
C SER A 57 -152.30 -77.52 -50.63
N ALA A 58 -152.11 -77.23 -51.91
CA ALA A 58 -151.30 -76.08 -52.35
C ALA A 58 -151.90 -74.74 -51.91
N SER A 59 -153.23 -74.60 -51.97
CA SER A 59 -153.94 -73.41 -51.52
C SER A 59 -153.80 -73.21 -50.01
N THR A 60 -153.86 -74.28 -49.21
CA THR A 60 -153.65 -74.23 -47.75
C THR A 60 -152.25 -73.74 -47.41
N LEU A 61 -151.24 -74.23 -48.13
CA LEU A 61 -149.84 -73.84 -47.93
C LEU A 61 -149.60 -72.36 -48.31
N ALA A 62 -150.15 -71.93 -49.44
CA ALA A 62 -150.06 -70.54 -49.90
C ALA A 62 -150.67 -69.56 -48.88
N LEU A 63 -151.81 -69.93 -48.29
CA LEU A 63 -152.50 -69.11 -47.29
C LEU A 63 -151.71 -69.04 -45.97
N LEU A 64 -151.09 -70.14 -45.53
CA LEU A 64 -150.20 -70.19 -44.37
C LEU A 64 -149.01 -69.23 -44.50
N PHE A 65 -148.34 -69.21 -45.67
CA PHE A 65 -147.23 -68.27 -45.92
C PHE A 65 -147.70 -66.82 -46.12
N GLY A 66 -148.91 -66.60 -46.64
CA GLY A 66 -149.49 -65.28 -46.83
C GLY A 66 -149.84 -64.58 -45.51
N VAL A 67 -150.34 -65.33 -44.52
CA VAL A 67 -150.83 -64.77 -43.24
C VAL A 67 -149.73 -64.69 -42.17
N SER A 68 -148.72 -65.57 -42.20
CA SER A 68 -147.67 -65.60 -41.16
C SER A 68 -146.35 -65.02 -41.64
N SER A 69 -145.96 -63.86 -41.09
CA SER A 69 -144.62 -63.30 -41.27
C SER A 69 -143.54 -64.19 -40.63
N GLN A 70 -143.80 -64.81 -39.48
CA GLN A 70 -142.83 -65.70 -38.81
C GLN A 70 -142.45 -66.93 -39.64
N LEU A 71 -143.39 -67.56 -40.34
CA LEU A 71 -143.10 -68.69 -41.23
C LEU A 71 -142.22 -68.29 -42.43
N ARG A 72 -142.37 -67.05 -42.93
CA ARG A 72 -141.55 -66.52 -44.04
C ARG A 72 -140.13 -66.23 -43.59
N THR A 73 -139.95 -65.52 -42.49
CA THR A 73 -138.61 -65.23 -41.91
C THR A 73 -137.89 -66.51 -41.51
N GLY A 74 -138.60 -67.49 -40.94
CA GLY A 74 -138.04 -68.79 -40.55
C GLY A 74 -137.58 -69.67 -41.72
N VAL A 75 -138.30 -69.66 -42.86
CA VAL A 75 -137.94 -70.48 -44.04
C VAL A 75 -136.97 -69.77 -45.00
N PHE A 76 -136.96 -68.43 -45.07
CA PHE A 76 -136.19 -67.70 -46.09
C PHE A 76 -135.03 -66.82 -45.56
N GLU A 77 -134.98 -66.45 -44.28
CA GLU A 77 -134.01 -65.45 -43.77
C GLU A 77 -133.09 -65.94 -42.64
N LEU A 78 -133.36 -67.11 -42.05
CA LEU A 78 -132.59 -67.65 -40.92
C LEU A 78 -131.08 -67.80 -41.24
N GLY A 79 -130.74 -68.20 -42.47
CA GLY A 79 -129.35 -68.34 -42.90
C GLY A 79 -128.57 -67.02 -42.98
N LYS A 80 -129.26 -65.90 -43.29
CA LYS A 80 -128.63 -64.57 -43.31
C LYS A 80 -128.35 -64.06 -41.90
N ILE A 81 -129.31 -64.22 -40.99
CA ILE A 81 -129.16 -63.79 -39.60
C ILE A 81 -128.06 -64.58 -38.88
N GLN A 82 -127.94 -65.88 -39.14
CA GLN A 82 -126.83 -66.70 -38.62
C GLN A 82 -125.47 -66.28 -39.20
N ALA A 83 -125.42 -65.92 -40.49
CA ALA A 83 -124.20 -65.42 -41.12
C ALA A 83 -123.79 -64.05 -40.56
N ASP A 84 -124.73 -63.13 -40.35
CA ASP A 84 -124.46 -61.81 -39.76
C ASP A 84 -124.02 -61.92 -38.29
N LEU A 85 -124.61 -62.84 -37.51
CA LEU A 85 -124.16 -63.14 -36.15
C LEU A 85 -122.74 -63.71 -36.16
N ALA A 86 -122.45 -64.69 -37.03
CA ALA A 86 -121.12 -65.28 -37.16
C ALA A 86 -120.07 -64.25 -37.59
N ASN A 87 -120.42 -63.34 -38.50
CA ASN A 87 -119.56 -62.24 -38.93
C ASN A 87 -119.34 -61.22 -37.79
N ALA A 88 -120.39 -60.84 -37.07
CA ALA A 88 -120.27 -59.91 -35.94
C ALA A 88 -119.47 -60.52 -34.78
N GLU A 89 -119.63 -61.81 -34.51
CA GLU A 89 -118.81 -62.56 -33.55
C GLU A 89 -117.35 -62.64 -34.01
N ALA A 90 -117.09 -62.87 -35.31
CA ALA A 90 -115.74 -62.87 -35.88
C ALA A 90 -115.09 -61.48 -35.84
N ASP A 91 -115.84 -60.42 -36.16
CA ASP A 91 -115.36 -59.03 -36.09
C ASP A 91 -115.07 -58.62 -34.64
N LEU A 92 -115.91 -59.03 -33.68
CA LEU A 92 -115.67 -58.79 -32.26
C LEU A 92 -114.42 -59.54 -31.77
N ALA A 93 -114.25 -60.81 -32.17
CA ALA A 93 -113.06 -61.59 -31.85
C ALA A 93 -111.79 -60.96 -32.47
N GLN A 94 -111.89 -60.45 -33.71
CA GLN A 94 -110.80 -59.76 -34.38
C GLN A 94 -110.46 -58.42 -33.71
N ALA A 95 -111.45 -57.63 -33.31
CA ALA A 95 -111.26 -56.38 -32.61
C ALA A 95 -110.64 -56.61 -31.21
N GLN A 96 -111.08 -57.64 -30.49
CA GLN A 96 -110.49 -58.05 -29.21
C GLN A 96 -109.04 -58.49 -29.37
N SER A 97 -108.73 -59.32 -30.38
CA SER A 97 -107.35 -59.73 -30.68
C SER A 97 -106.45 -58.55 -31.09
N THR A 98 -107.00 -57.60 -31.86
CA THR A 98 -106.27 -56.38 -32.25
C THR A 98 -106.01 -55.50 -31.02
N GLN A 99 -106.99 -55.32 -30.15
CA GLN A 99 -106.83 -54.59 -28.90
C GLN A 99 -105.75 -55.23 -28.01
N GLU A 100 -105.76 -56.55 -27.86
CA GLU A 100 -104.74 -57.30 -27.11
C GLU A 100 -103.34 -57.11 -27.71
N SER A 101 -103.21 -57.15 -29.04
CA SER A 101 -101.93 -56.89 -29.71
C SER A 101 -101.43 -55.46 -29.50
N VAL A 102 -102.32 -54.46 -29.57
CA VAL A 102 -101.97 -53.05 -29.37
C VAL A 102 -101.62 -52.77 -27.91
N GLU A 103 -102.33 -53.39 -26.96
CA GLU A 103 -101.99 -53.32 -25.53
C GLU A 103 -100.59 -53.92 -25.28
N THR A 104 -100.28 -55.06 -25.91
CA THR A 104 -98.96 -55.72 -25.82
C THR A 104 -97.85 -54.88 -26.46
N ASP A 105 -98.11 -54.26 -27.62
CA ASP A 105 -97.16 -53.39 -28.31
C ASP A 105 -96.93 -52.09 -27.51
N LEU A 106 -97.99 -51.52 -26.92
CA LEU A 106 -97.88 -50.35 -26.06
C LEU A 106 -97.06 -50.67 -24.80
N GLU A 107 -97.32 -51.81 -24.16
CA GLU A 107 -96.55 -52.28 -23.01
C GLU A 107 -95.07 -52.42 -23.40
N SER A 108 -94.77 -53.11 -24.50
CA SER A 108 -93.40 -53.27 -25.01
C SER A 108 -92.71 -51.94 -25.32
N ALA A 109 -93.40 -51.01 -25.98
CA ALA A 109 -92.88 -49.68 -26.28
C ALA A 109 -92.64 -48.84 -25.02
N THR A 110 -93.51 -48.95 -24.00
CA THR A 110 -93.31 -48.29 -22.71
C THR A 110 -92.10 -48.88 -21.97
N ASP A 111 -91.92 -50.19 -22.04
CA ASP A 111 -90.78 -50.91 -21.46
C ASP A 111 -89.46 -50.50 -22.12
N GLU A 112 -89.43 -50.43 -23.46
CA GLU A 112 -88.28 -49.94 -24.22
C GLU A 112 -87.95 -48.48 -23.89
N ARG A 113 -88.96 -47.61 -23.82
CA ARG A 113 -88.77 -46.21 -23.41
C ARG A 113 -88.19 -46.11 -22.00
N GLN A 114 -88.67 -46.93 -21.06
CA GLN A 114 -88.18 -46.93 -19.69
C GLN A 114 -86.73 -47.43 -19.61
N ARG A 115 -86.37 -48.47 -20.38
CA ARG A 115 -84.97 -48.92 -20.52
C ARG A 115 -84.09 -47.86 -21.17
N ALA A 116 -84.57 -47.15 -22.19
CA ALA A 116 -83.84 -46.07 -22.83
C ALA A 116 -83.60 -44.89 -21.88
N LEU A 117 -84.60 -44.51 -21.07
CA LEU A 117 -84.46 -43.48 -20.03
C LEU A 117 -83.46 -43.91 -18.95
N ALA A 118 -83.51 -45.17 -18.50
CA ALA A 118 -82.56 -45.71 -17.54
C ALA A 118 -81.12 -45.68 -18.09
N ARG A 119 -80.91 -46.09 -19.36
CA ARG A 119 -79.61 -45.98 -20.05
C ARG A 119 -79.14 -44.54 -20.17
N LEU A 120 -80.03 -43.61 -20.50
CA LEU A 120 -79.69 -42.19 -20.63
C LEU A 120 -79.27 -41.61 -19.27
N GLN A 121 -79.93 -42.01 -18.18
CA GLN A 121 -79.55 -41.63 -16.82
C GLN A 121 -78.18 -42.21 -16.43
N GLU A 122 -77.91 -43.47 -16.75
CA GLU A 122 -76.61 -44.13 -16.53
C GLU A 122 -75.49 -43.44 -17.34
N ILE A 123 -75.75 -43.13 -18.61
CA ILE A 123 -74.82 -42.39 -19.48
C ILE A 123 -74.56 -40.99 -18.93
N ASN A 124 -75.57 -40.27 -18.47
CA ASN A 124 -75.38 -38.95 -17.86
C ASN A 124 -74.55 -39.04 -16.57
N GLN A 125 -74.75 -40.08 -15.75
CA GLN A 125 -73.93 -40.30 -14.57
C GLN A 125 -72.47 -40.60 -14.93
N SER A 126 -72.23 -41.47 -15.93
CA SER A 126 -70.86 -41.79 -16.37
C SER A 126 -70.18 -40.59 -17.04
N LEU A 127 -70.92 -39.79 -17.82
CA LEU A 127 -70.42 -38.55 -18.40
C LEU A 127 -70.03 -37.54 -17.31
N ASN A 128 -70.87 -37.35 -16.30
CA ASN A 128 -70.55 -36.46 -15.17
C ASN A 128 -69.31 -36.95 -14.40
N GLN A 129 -69.17 -38.26 -14.20
CA GLN A 129 -67.97 -38.84 -13.58
C GLN A 129 -66.71 -38.62 -14.44
N ALA A 130 -66.81 -38.80 -15.76
CA ALA A 130 -65.71 -38.57 -16.69
C ALA A 130 -65.29 -37.09 -16.73
N VAL A 131 -66.25 -36.16 -16.73
CA VAL A 131 -66.00 -34.71 -16.65
C VAL A 131 -65.31 -34.36 -15.33
N ALA A 132 -65.81 -34.87 -14.19
CA ALA A 132 -65.18 -34.63 -12.90
C ALA A 132 -63.74 -35.21 -12.82
N GLN A 133 -63.49 -36.37 -13.43
CA GLN A 133 -62.14 -36.93 -13.56
C GLN A 133 -61.22 -36.09 -14.45
N GLN A 134 -61.75 -35.57 -15.57
CA GLN A 134 -61.00 -34.66 -16.43
C GLN A 134 -60.62 -33.38 -15.68
N GLU A 135 -61.55 -32.74 -14.97
CA GLU A 135 -61.28 -31.54 -14.17
C GLU A 135 -60.24 -31.81 -13.08
N ALA A 136 -60.32 -32.95 -12.39
CA ALA A 136 -59.35 -33.35 -11.38
C ALA A 136 -57.95 -33.57 -11.99
N THR A 137 -57.88 -34.21 -13.17
CA THR A 137 -56.62 -34.47 -13.88
C THR A 137 -56.01 -33.18 -14.44
N GLU A 138 -56.82 -32.26 -14.97
CA GLU A 138 -56.37 -30.93 -15.38
C GLU A 138 -55.86 -30.12 -14.17
N GLY A 139 -56.52 -30.22 -13.02
CA GLY A 139 -56.06 -29.63 -11.76
C GLY A 139 -54.70 -30.18 -11.33
N GLN A 140 -54.53 -31.51 -11.35
CA GLN A 140 -53.27 -32.17 -11.06
C GLN A 140 -52.18 -31.76 -12.05
N LEU A 141 -52.48 -31.72 -13.35
CA LEU A 141 -51.53 -31.30 -14.38
C LEU A 141 -51.06 -29.84 -14.15
N ARG A 142 -51.98 -28.91 -13.86
CA ARG A 142 -51.62 -27.52 -13.51
C ARG A 142 -50.74 -27.46 -12.27
N GLN A 143 -51.04 -28.27 -11.25
CA GLN A 143 -50.23 -28.35 -10.04
C GLN A 143 -48.83 -28.89 -10.33
N THR A 144 -48.71 -29.98 -11.10
CA THR A 144 -47.43 -30.57 -11.47
C THR A 144 -46.60 -29.64 -12.34
N LEU A 145 -47.22 -28.91 -13.28
CA LEU A 145 -46.53 -27.88 -14.07
C LEU A 145 -46.00 -26.75 -13.18
N GLY A 146 -46.78 -26.29 -12.20
CA GLY A 146 -46.32 -25.30 -11.22
C GLY A 146 -45.17 -25.80 -10.35
N GLN A 147 -45.22 -27.06 -9.92
CA GLN A 147 -44.12 -27.70 -9.18
C GLN A 147 -42.85 -27.84 -10.04
N LEU A 148 -43.00 -28.23 -11.31
CA LEU A 148 -41.88 -28.37 -12.23
C LEU A 148 -41.21 -27.01 -12.51
N ASP A 149 -42.00 -25.95 -12.68
CA ASP A 149 -41.47 -24.59 -12.84
C ASP A 149 -40.71 -24.13 -11.59
N ALA A 150 -41.29 -24.33 -10.40
CA ALA A 150 -40.63 -24.00 -9.14
C ALA A 150 -39.29 -24.75 -8.94
N VAL A 151 -39.27 -26.06 -9.23
CA VAL A 151 -38.05 -26.88 -9.15
C VAL A 151 -37.03 -26.46 -10.22
N SER A 152 -37.48 -26.13 -11.43
CA SER A 152 -36.61 -25.60 -12.51
C SER A 152 -35.92 -24.29 -12.10
N GLN A 153 -36.69 -23.36 -11.54
CA GLN A 153 -36.16 -22.09 -11.02
C GLN A 153 -35.17 -22.30 -9.88
N GLN A 154 -35.48 -23.20 -8.94
CA GLN A 154 -34.55 -23.58 -7.87
C GLN A 154 -33.25 -24.20 -8.42
N ALA A 155 -33.35 -25.09 -9.39
CA ALA A 155 -32.19 -25.69 -10.03
C ALA A 155 -31.31 -24.64 -10.75
N ALA A 156 -31.93 -23.65 -11.40
CA ALA A 156 -31.22 -22.53 -12.02
C ALA A 156 -30.50 -21.67 -10.97
N ALA A 157 -31.18 -21.33 -9.87
CA ALA A 157 -30.60 -20.55 -8.77
C ALA A 157 -29.43 -21.29 -8.10
N LEU A 158 -29.58 -22.59 -7.85
CA LEU A 158 -28.51 -23.43 -7.30
C LEU A 158 -27.30 -23.52 -8.24
N ARG A 159 -27.51 -23.64 -9.55
CA ARG A 159 -26.43 -23.62 -10.54
C ARG A 159 -25.66 -22.31 -10.50
N GLN A 160 -26.38 -21.18 -10.50
CA GLN A 160 -25.75 -19.86 -10.41
C GLN A 160 -24.94 -19.69 -9.11
N SER A 161 -25.47 -20.14 -7.98
CA SER A 161 -24.76 -20.14 -6.70
C SER A 161 -23.50 -21.02 -6.74
N THR A 162 -23.59 -22.21 -7.35
CA THR A 162 -22.46 -23.12 -7.50
C THR A 162 -21.35 -22.51 -8.36
N ASP A 163 -21.71 -21.84 -9.45
CA ASP A 163 -20.75 -21.18 -10.33
C ASP A 163 -20.09 -19.98 -9.62
N ALA A 164 -20.86 -19.18 -8.87
CA ALA A 164 -20.33 -18.10 -8.05
C ALA A 164 -19.34 -18.61 -6.98
N LEU A 165 -19.68 -19.70 -6.29
CA LEU A 165 -18.82 -20.35 -5.29
C LEU A 165 -17.56 -20.94 -5.94
N ARG A 166 -17.65 -21.48 -7.15
CA ARG A 166 -16.47 -21.97 -7.89
C ARG A 166 -15.50 -20.83 -8.18
N VAL A 167 -15.99 -19.69 -8.67
CA VAL A 167 -15.17 -18.49 -8.92
C VAL A 167 -14.53 -17.99 -7.63
N GLN A 168 -15.28 -17.92 -6.53
CA GLN A 168 -14.72 -17.54 -5.23
C GLN A 168 -13.62 -18.49 -4.76
N ARG A 169 -13.83 -19.80 -4.90
CA ARG A 169 -12.83 -20.83 -4.57
C ARG A 169 -11.57 -20.69 -5.43
N ASP A 170 -11.71 -20.44 -6.73
CA ASP A 170 -10.57 -20.26 -7.63
C ASP A 170 -9.78 -18.98 -7.29
N ASN A 171 -10.48 -17.90 -6.94
CA ASN A 171 -9.84 -16.67 -6.44
C ASN A 171 -9.07 -16.91 -5.13
N LEU A 172 -9.65 -17.66 -4.18
CA LEU A 172 -8.99 -18.00 -2.92
C LEU A 172 -7.75 -18.88 -3.14
N LEU A 173 -7.80 -19.84 -4.07
CA LEU A 173 -6.63 -20.65 -4.45
C LEU A 173 -5.52 -19.78 -5.05
N ALA A 174 -5.87 -18.81 -5.91
CA ALA A 174 -4.90 -17.87 -6.47
C ALA A 174 -4.28 -16.95 -5.40
N GLN A 175 -5.08 -16.50 -4.44
CA GLN A 175 -4.58 -15.75 -3.27
C GLN A 175 -3.65 -16.61 -2.41
N GLN A 176 -4.00 -17.86 -2.14
CA GLN A 176 -3.17 -18.78 -1.38
C GLN A 176 -1.82 -19.04 -2.07
N ALA A 177 -1.81 -19.22 -3.39
CA ALA A 177 -0.58 -19.37 -4.17
C ALA A 177 0.29 -18.10 -4.11
N THR A 178 -0.33 -16.92 -4.18
CA THR A 178 0.36 -15.63 -4.05
C THR A 178 1.00 -15.46 -2.68
N ILE A 179 0.26 -15.75 -1.62
CA ILE A 179 0.76 -15.71 -0.24
C ILE A 179 1.89 -16.72 -0.05
N GLY A 180 1.74 -17.94 -0.59
CA GLY A 180 2.80 -18.96 -0.54
C GLY A 180 4.11 -18.49 -1.21
N LYS A 181 4.01 -17.79 -2.34
CA LYS A 181 5.18 -17.17 -2.98
C LYS A 181 5.80 -16.06 -2.12
N GLN A 182 4.98 -15.20 -1.53
CA GLN A 182 5.46 -14.13 -0.64
C GLN A 182 6.18 -14.70 0.59
N ILE A 183 5.67 -15.78 1.18
CA ILE A 183 6.32 -16.47 2.30
C ILE A 183 7.69 -17.00 1.85
N ALA A 184 7.75 -17.72 0.74
CA ALA A 184 9.02 -18.26 0.23
C ALA A 184 10.05 -17.16 -0.09
N ASP A 185 9.62 -16.02 -0.63
CA ASP A 185 10.52 -14.88 -0.89
C ASP A 185 11.00 -14.22 0.42
N ARG A 186 10.13 -14.12 1.43
CA ARG A 186 10.52 -13.64 2.77
C ARG A 186 11.48 -14.59 3.47
N ASP A 187 11.27 -15.90 3.38
CA ASP A 187 12.15 -16.90 3.99
C ASP A 187 13.56 -16.82 3.39
N ARG A 188 13.68 -16.59 2.07
CA ARG A 188 14.98 -16.33 1.42
C ARG A 188 15.63 -15.05 1.92
N ALA A 189 14.85 -13.98 2.11
CA ALA A 189 15.35 -12.72 2.62
C ALA A 189 15.85 -12.84 4.07
N ILE A 190 15.12 -13.59 4.92
CA ILE A 190 15.51 -13.88 6.30
C ILE A 190 16.81 -14.68 6.31
N ALA A 191 16.91 -15.76 5.53
CA ALA A 191 18.12 -16.57 5.46
C ALA A 191 19.36 -15.75 5.06
N LYS A 192 19.20 -14.80 4.13
CA LYS A 192 20.28 -13.88 3.73
C LYS A 192 20.67 -12.93 4.87
N LEU A 193 19.69 -12.37 5.59
CA LEU A 193 19.96 -11.49 6.73
C LEU A 193 20.65 -12.24 7.86
N ASP A 194 20.28 -13.49 8.13
CA ASP A 194 20.93 -14.33 9.14
C ASP A 194 22.41 -14.58 8.80
N GLU A 195 22.74 -14.80 7.52
CA GLU A 195 24.13 -14.91 7.05
C GLU A 195 24.90 -13.60 7.25
N GLU A 196 24.31 -12.45 6.88
CA GLU A 196 24.91 -11.13 7.09
C GLU A 196 25.13 -10.80 8.57
N ILE A 197 24.20 -11.20 9.45
CA ILE A 197 24.34 -11.04 10.90
C ILE A 197 25.48 -11.91 11.43
N ALA A 198 25.55 -13.18 11.03
CA ALA A 198 26.62 -14.08 11.45
C ALA A 198 28.01 -13.57 11.04
N ASP A 199 28.14 -12.97 9.84
CA ASP A 199 29.39 -12.36 9.39
C ASP A 199 29.73 -11.09 10.17
N ARG A 200 28.74 -10.26 10.51
CA ARG A 200 28.93 -9.08 11.36
C ARG A 200 29.36 -9.46 12.77
N ASP A 201 28.77 -10.49 13.35
CA ASP A 201 29.12 -10.97 14.69
C ASP A 201 30.58 -11.46 14.73
N ARG A 202 31.03 -12.19 13.69
CA ARG A 202 32.45 -12.57 13.55
C ARG A 202 33.36 -11.35 13.46
N ALA A 203 32.98 -10.33 12.69
CA ALA A 203 33.77 -9.11 12.54
C ALA A 203 33.81 -8.29 13.85
N ILE A 204 32.72 -8.27 14.62
CA ILE A 204 32.68 -7.63 15.94
C ILE A 204 33.61 -8.36 16.90
N ALA A 205 33.50 -9.69 17.01
CA ALA A 205 34.38 -10.49 17.87
C ALA A 205 35.87 -10.29 17.54
N GLN A 206 36.22 -10.21 16.25
CA GLN A 206 37.59 -9.91 15.82
C GLN A 206 38.04 -8.49 16.24
N ARG A 207 37.16 -7.50 16.13
CA ARG A 207 37.46 -6.12 16.54
C ARG A 207 37.60 -6.00 18.05
N GLU A 208 36.76 -6.68 18.83
CA GLU A 208 36.87 -6.74 20.29
C GLU A 208 38.21 -7.34 20.71
N GLN A 209 38.61 -8.47 20.10
CA GLN A 209 39.91 -9.06 20.35
C GLN A 209 41.06 -8.09 19.99
N ARG A 210 40.93 -7.35 18.88
CA ARG A 210 41.94 -6.35 18.48
C ARG A 210 42.00 -5.19 19.47
N LEU A 211 40.86 -4.70 19.94
CA LEU A 211 40.78 -3.64 20.96
C LEU A 211 41.48 -4.08 22.23
N THR A 212 41.18 -5.27 22.76
CA THR A 212 41.88 -5.80 23.95
C THR A 212 43.39 -5.91 23.73
N SER A 213 43.84 -6.31 22.53
CA SER A 213 45.28 -6.36 22.23
C SER A 213 45.93 -4.97 22.19
N LEU A 214 45.22 -3.97 21.69
CA LEU A 214 45.70 -2.59 21.59
C LEU A 214 45.68 -1.89 22.95
N GLU A 215 44.68 -2.17 23.80
CA GLU A 215 44.63 -1.70 25.19
C GLU A 215 45.81 -2.25 25.98
N ALA A 216 46.10 -3.55 25.87
CA ALA A 216 47.28 -4.15 26.51
C ALA A 216 48.60 -3.57 26.00
N GLU A 217 48.69 -3.25 24.69
CA GLU A 217 49.85 -2.59 24.10
C GLU A 217 50.00 -1.15 24.61
N GLN A 218 48.91 -0.41 24.73
CA GLN A 218 48.89 0.94 25.30
C GLN A 218 49.35 0.94 26.75
N ASP A 219 48.78 0.07 27.60
CA ASP A 219 49.16 -0.05 29.01
C ASP A 219 50.66 -0.35 29.16
N PHE A 220 51.19 -1.23 28.30
CA PHE A 220 52.61 -1.54 28.27
C PHE A 220 53.48 -0.35 27.86
N LEU A 221 53.08 0.41 26.84
CA LEU A 221 53.78 1.61 26.40
C LEU A 221 53.74 2.72 27.46
N GLU A 222 52.61 2.91 28.13
CA GLU A 222 52.46 3.87 29.22
C GLU A 222 53.41 3.53 30.39
N GLN A 223 53.52 2.26 30.76
CA GLN A 223 54.50 1.80 31.75
C GLN A 223 55.94 2.08 31.31
N GLN A 224 56.28 1.82 30.04
CA GLN A 224 57.61 2.13 29.51
C GLN A 224 57.91 3.64 29.56
N VAL A 225 56.94 4.49 29.19
CA VAL A 225 57.10 5.94 29.27
C VAL A 225 57.31 6.39 30.72
N ALA A 226 56.55 5.86 31.68
CA ALA A 226 56.72 6.20 33.09
C ALA A 226 58.11 5.80 33.63
N VAL A 227 58.60 4.61 33.26
CA VAL A 227 59.96 4.15 33.60
C VAL A 227 61.00 5.07 32.96
N LEU A 228 60.84 5.40 31.68
CA LEU A 228 61.77 6.25 30.95
C LEU A 228 61.80 7.67 31.52
N GLN A 229 60.64 8.26 31.83
CA GLN A 229 60.54 9.56 32.51
C GLN A 229 61.26 9.53 33.87
N THR A 230 61.11 8.46 34.65
CA THR A 230 61.81 8.30 35.93
C THR A 230 63.33 8.21 35.74
N GLN A 231 63.80 7.48 34.72
CA GLN A 231 65.22 7.39 34.36
C GLN A 231 65.78 8.74 33.90
N TYR A 232 65.05 9.51 33.09
CA TYR A 232 65.48 10.82 32.62
C TYR A 232 65.44 11.90 33.72
N GLN A 233 64.44 11.89 34.60
CA GLN A 233 64.40 12.83 35.75
C GLN A 233 65.58 12.61 36.71
N GLY A 234 66.13 11.40 36.79
CA GLY A 234 67.36 11.12 37.52
C GLY A 234 68.62 11.72 36.88
N LEU A 235 68.64 11.89 35.54
CA LEU A 235 69.78 12.39 34.77
C LEU A 235 69.86 13.92 34.72
N PHE A 236 68.75 14.64 34.94
CA PHE A 236 68.67 16.11 34.80
C PHE A 236 68.61 16.89 36.13
N ARG A 237 69.06 16.31 37.26
CA ARG A 237 69.19 17.03 38.56
C ARG A 237 70.32 18.09 38.60
N GLY A 238 70.63 18.73 37.48
CA GLY A 238 71.43 19.95 37.44
C GLY A 238 70.60 21.03 36.76
N ASN A 239 70.05 21.98 37.52
CA ASN A 239 69.52 23.20 36.92
C ASN A 239 70.64 23.79 36.05
N ILE A 240 70.43 24.03 34.76
CA ILE A 240 71.48 24.60 33.91
C ILE A 240 71.75 26.02 34.43
N ALA A 241 72.97 26.24 34.92
CA ALA A 241 73.44 27.51 35.46
C ALA A 241 73.97 28.44 34.36
N LEU A 242 74.66 27.86 33.37
CA LEU A 242 75.16 28.57 32.19
C LEU A 242 74.93 27.70 30.96
N ASN A 243 74.38 28.30 29.91
CA ASN A 243 74.26 27.66 28.61
C ASN A 243 75.54 27.84 27.80
N ARG A 244 75.81 26.92 26.88
CA ARG A 244 76.84 27.07 25.87
C ARG A 244 76.56 28.29 25.01
N ASN A 245 77.60 29.05 24.70
CA ASN A 245 77.56 30.33 23.98
C ASN A 245 76.74 31.42 24.70
N GLN A 246 76.40 31.24 25.98
CA GLN A 246 75.85 32.32 26.77
C GLN A 246 76.94 33.35 27.04
N GLU A 247 76.62 34.62 26.79
CA GLU A 247 77.46 35.75 27.16
C GLU A 247 77.50 35.91 28.67
N ILE A 248 78.71 35.83 29.24
CA ILE A 248 78.97 35.94 30.67
C ILE A 248 79.19 37.42 31.04
N LEU A 249 80.02 38.11 30.26
CA LEU A 249 80.39 39.50 30.50
C LEU A 249 80.81 40.17 29.19
N VAL A 250 80.44 41.45 29.04
CA VAL A 250 80.93 42.34 27.99
C VAL A 250 81.57 43.55 28.64
N GLY A 251 82.71 43.96 28.12
CA GLY A 251 83.46 45.13 28.58
C GLY A 251 83.98 45.91 27.39
N GLN A 252 83.91 47.24 27.49
CA GLN A 252 84.62 48.12 26.57
C GLN A 252 85.93 48.53 27.23
N GLY A 253 87.05 48.33 26.53
CA GLY A 253 88.37 48.61 27.04
C GLY A 253 89.23 49.33 26.02
N ARG A 254 89.96 50.33 26.49
CA ARG A 254 91.04 51.00 25.76
C ARG A 254 92.28 50.95 26.62
N ALA A 255 93.38 50.48 26.05
CA ALA A 255 94.67 50.47 26.73
C ALA A 255 95.72 51.12 25.83
N GLU A 256 96.39 52.16 26.34
CA GLU A 256 97.44 52.87 25.60
C GLU A 256 98.78 52.14 25.66
N ASN A 257 98.93 51.23 26.61
CA ASN A 257 100.13 50.44 26.82
C ASN A 257 99.76 49.07 27.40
N ARG A 258 100.76 48.18 27.44
CA ARG A 258 100.59 46.81 27.92
C ARG A 258 100.15 46.73 29.39
N GLU A 259 100.65 47.61 30.25
CA GLU A 259 100.30 47.63 31.68
C GLU A 259 98.80 47.91 31.89
N GLN A 260 98.25 48.90 31.18
CA GLN A 260 96.82 49.20 31.19
C GLN A 260 95.98 48.04 30.61
N ALA A 261 96.49 47.35 29.58
CA ALA A 261 95.82 46.18 29.00
C ALA A 261 95.78 45.01 29.99
N GLU A 262 96.88 44.76 30.69
CA GLU A 262 96.97 43.75 31.76
C GLU A 262 96.00 44.06 32.92
N GLU A 263 95.91 45.32 33.33
CA GLU A 263 94.96 45.77 34.37
C GLU A 263 93.50 45.53 33.94
N PHE A 264 93.13 45.94 32.72
CA PHE A 264 91.79 45.73 32.17
C PHE A 264 91.42 44.24 32.08
N VAL A 265 92.30 43.42 31.50
CA VAL A 265 92.05 41.97 31.32
C VAL A 265 91.93 41.27 32.67
N THR A 266 92.79 41.62 33.64
CA THR A 266 92.73 41.06 34.98
C THR A 266 91.40 41.41 35.67
N GLY A 267 90.99 42.68 35.63
CA GLY A 267 89.71 43.10 36.18
C GLY A 267 88.50 42.42 35.51
N PHE A 268 88.54 42.33 34.18
CA PHE A 268 87.51 41.69 33.37
C PHE A 268 87.33 40.20 33.71
N LEU A 269 88.43 39.45 33.80
CA LEU A 269 88.41 38.04 34.17
C LEU A 269 87.97 37.81 35.62
N LEU A 270 88.36 38.67 36.56
CA LEU A 270 87.94 38.60 37.96
C LEU A 270 86.42 38.80 38.10
N GLU A 271 85.85 39.78 37.40
CA GLU A 271 84.41 40.02 37.44
C GLU A 271 83.65 38.87 36.77
N ALA A 272 84.12 38.38 35.64
CA ALA A 272 83.54 37.21 35.00
C ALA A 272 83.57 35.97 35.92
N ASN A 273 84.68 35.74 36.64
CA ASN A 273 84.80 34.65 37.59
C ASN A 273 83.77 34.75 38.72
N ARG A 274 83.45 35.97 39.18
CA ARG A 274 82.36 36.23 40.15
C ARG A 274 80.97 35.96 39.60
N LEU A 275 80.70 36.34 38.34
CA LEU A 275 79.39 36.11 37.72
C LEU A 275 79.12 34.61 37.53
N VAL A 276 80.11 33.89 36.99
CA VAL A 276 80.04 32.44 36.80
C VAL A 276 79.87 31.70 38.12
N SER A 277 80.61 32.09 39.17
CA SER A 277 80.51 31.42 40.46
C SER A 277 79.15 31.60 41.13
N ARG A 278 78.54 32.79 41.03
CA ARG A 278 77.16 33.02 41.51
C ARG A 278 76.12 32.23 40.73
N ALA A 279 76.31 32.07 39.42
CA ALA A 279 75.39 31.30 38.58
C ALA A 279 75.45 29.80 38.90
N ILE A 280 76.67 29.25 39.02
CA ILE A 280 76.89 27.82 39.24
C ILE A 280 76.71 27.43 40.71
N ALA A 281 77.15 28.26 41.66
CA ALA A 281 77.12 27.96 43.09
C ALA A 281 76.43 29.09 43.88
N PRO A 282 75.12 29.31 43.68
CA PRO A 282 74.40 30.39 44.34
C PRO A 282 74.45 30.23 45.87
N GLY A 283 74.90 31.28 46.56
CA GLY A 283 75.02 31.31 48.02
C GLY A 283 76.32 30.69 48.58
N ALA A 284 77.19 30.13 47.74
CA ALA A 284 78.52 29.68 48.15
C ALA A 284 79.56 30.80 47.95
N LEU A 285 80.53 30.90 48.87
CA LEU A 285 81.71 31.75 48.70
C LEU A 285 82.75 30.98 47.87
N VAL A 286 82.91 31.36 46.62
CA VAL A 286 83.94 30.83 45.71
C VAL A 286 85.01 31.92 45.51
N ASP A 287 86.16 31.76 46.17
CA ASP A 287 87.27 32.73 46.15
C ASP A 287 88.47 32.24 45.30
N GLN A 288 88.23 31.28 44.42
CA GLN A 288 89.24 30.70 43.53
C GLN A 288 88.92 30.99 42.05
N GLN A 289 89.95 30.90 41.21
CA GLN A 289 89.78 30.95 39.76
C GLN A 289 89.11 29.66 39.27
N ILE A 290 87.94 29.79 38.64
CA ILE A 290 87.17 28.67 38.08
C ILE A 290 87.10 28.72 36.55
N LEU A 291 87.39 29.87 35.95
CA LEU A 291 87.49 30.03 34.51
C LEU A 291 88.73 29.32 33.97
N LEU A 292 88.51 28.37 33.07
CA LEU A 292 89.54 27.67 32.32
C LEU A 292 89.76 28.42 31.00
N ILE A 293 90.82 29.22 30.96
CA ILE A 293 91.28 29.95 29.77
C ILE A 293 92.78 29.75 29.58
N GLY A 294 93.24 29.57 28.34
CA GLY A 294 94.64 29.35 28.06
C GLY A 294 95.47 30.62 28.23
N ASN A 295 96.66 30.52 28.83
CA ASN A 295 97.59 31.67 28.95
C ASN A 295 97.86 32.34 27.59
N ARG A 296 97.94 31.56 26.50
CA ARG A 296 98.12 32.11 25.14
C ARG A 296 96.95 32.98 24.67
N GLU A 297 95.72 32.65 25.08
CA GLU A 297 94.52 33.41 24.71
C GLU A 297 94.48 34.73 25.49
N VAL A 298 94.85 34.70 26.77
CA VAL A 298 94.99 35.89 27.62
C VAL A 298 96.09 36.83 27.09
N GLU A 299 97.26 36.27 26.75
CA GLU A 299 98.37 37.04 26.16
C GLU A 299 98.00 37.67 24.82
N ALA A 300 97.34 36.92 23.94
CA ALA A 300 96.87 37.43 22.66
C ALA A 300 95.84 38.57 22.83
N LEU A 301 94.98 38.49 23.86
CA LEU A 301 94.05 39.56 24.22
C LEU A 301 94.79 40.82 24.69
N ILE A 302 95.76 40.68 25.59
CA ILE A 302 96.57 41.80 26.11
C ILE A 302 97.30 42.50 24.95
N ASP A 303 97.96 41.74 24.07
CA ASP A 303 98.66 42.28 22.92
C ASP A 303 97.71 43.07 22.01
N ARG A 304 96.51 42.54 21.75
CA ARG A 304 95.50 43.19 20.91
C ARG A 304 94.97 44.50 21.51
N LEU A 305 94.75 44.52 22.83
CA LEU A 305 94.26 45.70 23.54
C LEU A 305 95.33 46.79 23.70
N SER A 306 96.61 46.43 23.69
CA SER A 306 97.74 47.36 23.90
C SER A 306 98.03 48.31 22.73
N THR A 307 97.14 48.36 21.74
CA THR A 307 97.28 49.15 20.50
C THR A 307 96.81 50.59 20.62
N GLY A 308 96.14 50.96 21.72
CA GLY A 308 95.57 52.29 21.92
C GLY A 308 94.21 52.51 21.25
N GLU A 309 93.67 51.52 20.55
CA GLU A 309 92.32 51.53 19.96
C GLU A 309 91.26 51.09 21.00
N ASP A 310 90.01 51.50 20.80
CA ASP A 310 88.89 51.02 21.60
C ASP A 310 88.48 49.61 21.16
N TYR A 311 88.28 48.70 22.10
CA TYR A 311 87.82 47.33 21.84
C TYR A 311 86.58 46.98 22.67
N VAL A 312 85.75 46.10 22.10
CA VAL A 312 84.68 45.39 22.79
C VAL A 312 85.15 43.98 23.07
N VAL A 313 85.25 43.63 24.34
CA VAL A 313 85.68 42.31 24.81
C VAL A 313 84.48 41.55 25.34
N ARG A 314 84.29 40.32 24.87
CA ARG A 314 83.21 39.44 25.29
C ARG A 314 83.79 38.15 25.87
N LEU A 315 83.16 37.68 26.93
CA LEU A 315 83.40 36.34 27.45
C LEU A 315 82.14 35.49 27.28
N LEU A 316 82.27 34.34 26.62
CA LEU A 316 81.16 33.40 26.41
C LEU A 316 81.48 32.05 27.03
N SER A 317 80.46 31.36 27.54
CA SER A 317 80.61 29.98 28.01
C SER A 317 80.86 29.02 26.85
N ALA A 318 81.86 28.15 26.94
CA ALA A 318 82.17 27.18 25.90
C ALA A 318 81.28 25.92 25.95
N ALA A 319 80.64 25.65 27.09
CA ALA A 319 79.82 24.47 27.35
C ALA A 319 78.58 24.80 28.21
N ASN A 320 77.71 23.81 28.41
CA ASN A 320 76.63 23.92 29.39
C ASN A 320 77.19 23.53 30.76
N TYR A 321 76.90 24.34 31.78
CA TYR A 321 77.26 24.08 33.18
C TYR A 321 76.00 24.01 34.03
N ILE A 322 75.99 23.11 35.00
CA ILE A 322 74.86 22.95 35.92
C ILE A 322 75.13 23.59 37.28
N THR A 323 74.07 23.95 37.99
CA THR A 323 74.14 24.39 39.38
C THR A 323 74.76 23.27 40.22
N GLY A 324 75.77 23.60 41.00
CA GLY A 324 76.51 22.66 41.83
C GLY A 324 77.61 21.91 41.08
N GLU A 325 78.06 22.40 39.91
CA GLU A 325 79.15 21.82 39.13
C GLU A 325 80.31 21.38 40.04
N PRO A 326 80.66 20.07 40.08
CA PRO A 326 81.57 19.53 41.09
C PRO A 326 82.91 20.25 41.15
N CYS A 327 83.49 20.60 40.00
CA CYS A 327 84.78 21.30 39.97
C CYS A 327 84.73 22.74 40.52
N VAL A 328 83.55 23.36 40.54
CA VAL A 328 83.33 24.69 41.13
C VAL A 328 83.05 24.60 42.63
N VAL A 329 82.25 23.62 43.07
CA VAL A 329 81.84 23.48 44.48
C VAL A 329 82.88 22.73 45.33
N GLN A 330 83.59 21.77 44.77
CA GLN A 330 84.53 20.91 45.50
C GLN A 330 85.97 21.44 45.48
N GLN A 331 86.17 22.72 45.12
CA GLN A 331 87.48 23.40 45.09
C GLN A 331 88.53 22.64 44.24
N GLY A 332 88.21 22.42 42.96
CA GLY A 332 89.09 21.75 42.00
C GLY A 332 89.89 22.70 41.11
N GLU A 333 90.60 22.13 40.12
CA GLU A 333 91.22 22.89 39.03
C GLU A 333 90.17 23.69 38.23
N PRO A 334 90.54 24.83 37.62
CA PRO A 334 89.63 25.60 36.77
C PRO A 334 89.06 24.73 35.66
N CYS A 335 87.74 24.73 35.51
CA CYS A 335 87.02 23.80 34.64
C CYS A 335 85.94 24.47 33.79
N VAL A 336 85.60 25.73 34.08
CA VAL A 336 84.61 26.48 33.33
C VAL A 336 85.29 27.05 32.09
N GLN A 337 85.23 26.30 31.00
CA GLN A 337 85.75 26.68 29.70
C GLN A 337 84.97 27.88 29.16
N VAL A 338 85.73 28.88 28.73
CA VAL A 338 85.21 30.13 28.20
C VAL A 338 85.95 30.50 26.93
N PHE A 339 85.26 31.22 26.05
CA PHE A 339 85.84 31.84 24.88
C PHE A 339 85.89 33.35 25.09
N ILE A 340 87.04 33.95 24.84
CA ILE A 340 87.17 35.40 24.75
C ILE A 340 87.24 35.81 23.30
N ASP A 341 86.44 36.83 22.97
CA ASP A 341 86.57 37.56 21.72
C ASP A 341 86.80 39.04 22.02
N ALA A 342 87.62 39.70 21.20
CA ALA A 342 87.89 41.12 21.26
C ALA A 342 87.77 41.70 19.87
N THR A 343 86.84 42.62 19.65
CA THR A 343 86.60 43.23 18.34
C THR A 343 86.79 44.75 18.46
N PRO A 344 87.46 45.42 17.50
CA PRO A 344 87.60 46.88 17.52
C PRO A 344 86.22 47.54 17.63
N ASN A 345 86.09 48.52 18.53
CA ASN A 345 84.87 49.27 18.72
C ASN A 345 84.76 50.38 17.67
N GLN A 346 84.29 50.03 16.49
CA GLN A 346 84.14 50.95 15.38
C GLN A 346 82.68 51.36 15.18
N GLN A 347 82.47 52.51 14.55
CA GLN A 347 81.13 52.95 14.14
C GLN A 347 80.61 52.02 13.04
N VAL A 348 79.48 51.37 13.30
CA VAL A 348 78.80 50.46 12.36
C VAL A 348 77.72 51.22 11.59
N TYR A 349 76.96 52.08 12.26
CA TYR A 349 75.98 52.96 11.62
C TYR A 349 76.12 54.41 12.10
N ALA A 350 75.92 55.36 11.21
CA ALA A 350 75.77 56.77 11.55
C ALA A 350 74.34 57.11 11.99
N LEU A 351 74.21 58.15 12.82
CA LEU A 351 72.92 58.75 13.15
C LEU A 351 72.10 59.00 11.87
N GLY A 352 70.85 58.53 11.84
CA GLY A 352 69.96 58.69 10.69
C GLY A 352 70.16 57.66 9.57
N GLU A 353 71.12 56.74 9.71
CA GLU A 353 71.32 55.66 8.75
C GLU A 353 70.25 54.58 8.89
N ARG A 354 69.86 53.96 7.78
CA ARG A 354 68.74 53.01 7.73
C ARG A 354 69.22 51.57 7.88
N LEU A 355 68.81 50.91 8.95
CA LEU A 355 69.13 49.51 9.23
C LEU A 355 68.23 48.56 8.44
N ALA A 356 66.91 48.75 8.44
CA ALA A 356 66.00 47.80 7.79
C ALA A 356 64.78 48.50 7.19
N THR A 357 64.09 47.80 6.27
CA THR A 357 62.87 48.28 5.65
C THR A 357 61.92 47.11 5.42
N VAL A 358 60.64 47.31 5.74
CA VAL A 358 59.55 46.37 5.49
C VAL A 358 58.40 47.14 4.85
N THR A 359 57.96 46.70 3.68
CA THR A 359 56.80 47.29 3.00
C THR A 359 55.51 46.88 3.70
N LEU A 360 54.66 47.86 3.96
CA LEU A 360 53.33 47.69 4.53
C LEU A 360 52.29 47.91 3.43
N ASP A 361 51.56 46.84 3.11
CA ASP A 361 50.49 46.85 2.11
C ASP A 361 49.36 47.83 2.51
N PRO A 362 48.62 48.43 1.57
CA PRO A 362 47.53 49.35 1.92
C PRO A 362 46.40 48.63 2.69
N PRO A 363 45.64 49.36 3.53
CA PRO A 363 44.54 48.79 4.29
C PRO A 363 43.49 48.05 3.42
N PRO A 364 42.70 47.13 4.01
CA PRO A 364 42.56 46.91 5.46
C PRO A 364 43.65 46.01 6.04
N LEU A 365 44.47 46.57 6.93
CA LEU A 365 45.43 45.84 7.75
C LEU A 365 44.78 45.62 9.12
N GLY A 366 44.72 44.37 9.57
CA GLY A 366 44.34 44.08 10.95
C GLY A 366 45.50 44.39 11.92
N ASP A 367 45.20 44.75 13.16
CA ASP A 367 46.20 45.07 14.20
C ASP A 367 47.28 43.99 14.32
N ARG A 368 46.90 42.72 14.18
CA ARG A 368 47.82 41.58 14.19
C ARG A 368 48.85 41.62 13.06
N GLN A 369 48.44 41.98 11.84
CA GLN A 369 49.35 42.06 10.69
C GLN A 369 50.33 43.23 10.86
N LEU A 370 49.87 44.36 11.43
CA LEU A 370 50.73 45.50 11.69
C LEU A 370 51.83 45.16 12.71
N VAL A 371 51.46 44.48 13.80
CA VAL A 371 52.41 43.98 14.81
C VAL A 371 53.36 42.94 14.22
N GLU A 372 52.88 42.02 13.38
CA GLU A 372 53.72 41.04 12.67
C GLU A 372 54.75 41.73 11.77
N ARG A 373 54.36 42.76 11.01
CA ARG A 373 55.26 43.56 10.16
C ARG A 373 56.27 44.37 10.97
N LEU A 374 55.85 44.94 12.11
CA LEU A 374 56.77 45.60 13.03
C LEU A 374 57.79 44.61 13.60
N ASN A 375 57.35 43.46 14.10
CA ASN A 375 58.25 42.43 14.63
C ASN A 375 59.24 41.96 13.56
N LEU A 376 58.81 41.83 12.31
CA LEU A 376 59.68 41.53 11.18
C LEU A 376 60.72 42.64 10.95
N LEU A 377 60.32 43.91 11.03
CA LEU A 377 61.25 45.03 10.89
C LEU A 377 62.28 45.05 12.02
N LEU A 378 61.85 44.87 13.27
CA LEU A 378 62.75 44.84 14.43
C LEU A 378 63.71 43.65 14.36
N ALA A 379 63.21 42.47 13.99
CA ALA A 379 64.04 41.28 13.79
C ALA A 379 65.05 41.47 12.64
N ALA A 380 64.62 42.08 11.53
CA ALA A 380 65.49 42.39 10.39
C ALA A 380 66.56 43.43 10.77
N ALA A 381 66.20 44.46 11.54
CA ALA A 381 67.14 45.47 12.03
C ALA A 381 68.18 44.85 12.97
N GLN A 382 67.75 44.03 13.94
CA GLN A 382 68.67 43.33 14.85
C GLN A 382 69.55 42.33 14.10
N PHE A 383 68.98 41.59 13.14
CA PHE A 383 69.76 40.66 12.31
C PHE A 383 70.83 41.39 11.51
N ARG A 384 70.46 42.50 10.83
CA ARG A 384 71.42 43.27 10.04
C ARG A 384 72.48 43.93 10.91
N ALA A 385 72.10 44.51 12.04
CA ALA A 385 73.06 45.08 12.99
C ALA A 385 74.10 44.04 13.44
N ARG A 386 73.68 42.81 13.74
CA ARG A 386 74.61 41.72 14.08
C ARG A 386 75.48 41.31 12.90
N GLN A 387 74.91 41.23 11.70
CA GLN A 387 75.67 40.89 10.50
C GLN A 387 76.73 41.94 10.19
N ASP A 388 76.44 43.21 10.42
CA ASP A 388 77.34 44.34 10.15
C ASP A 388 78.35 44.58 11.28
N GLY A 389 78.26 43.81 12.38
CA GLY A 389 79.28 43.76 13.42
C GLY A 389 78.88 44.34 14.78
N VAL A 390 77.60 44.66 15.01
CA VAL A 390 77.12 45.01 16.35
C VAL A 390 77.01 43.76 17.21
N VAL A 391 77.68 43.78 18.36
CA VAL A 391 77.78 42.67 19.30
C VAL A 391 76.55 42.55 20.21
N SER A 392 75.96 43.68 20.59
CA SER A 392 74.83 43.69 21.53
C SER A 392 73.58 43.02 20.93
N ASP A 393 72.98 42.11 21.69
CA ASP A 393 71.68 41.51 21.37
C ASP A 393 70.49 42.41 21.79
N THR A 394 70.77 43.63 22.29
CA THR A 394 69.72 44.55 22.74
C THR A 394 69.38 45.58 21.66
N LEU A 395 68.10 45.58 21.26
CA LEU A 395 67.52 46.58 20.38
C LEU A 395 66.56 47.46 21.18
N GLN A 396 66.74 48.78 21.07
CA GLN A 396 65.91 49.77 21.73
C GLN A 396 65.23 50.64 20.69
N VAL A 397 63.92 50.84 20.84
CA VAL A 397 63.16 51.73 19.98
C VAL A 397 62.96 53.06 20.67
N ALA A 398 63.43 54.15 20.06
CA ALA A 398 63.35 55.52 20.56
C ALA A 398 63.83 55.64 22.03
N ASP A 399 62.91 55.91 22.95
CA ASP A 399 63.14 56.08 24.39
C ASP A 399 62.95 54.78 25.19
N ASN A 400 62.90 53.63 24.51
CA ASN A 400 62.67 52.31 25.07
C ASN A 400 61.33 52.18 25.84
N ARG A 401 60.31 52.96 25.43
CA ARG A 401 58.97 52.93 26.02
C ARG A 401 57.95 52.28 25.08
N PRO A 402 57.12 51.33 25.57
CA PRO A 402 56.08 50.70 24.76
C PRO A 402 55.08 51.70 24.17
N GLU A 403 54.76 52.78 24.89
CA GLU A 403 53.80 53.81 24.48
C GLU A 403 54.23 54.51 23.19
N THR A 404 55.53 54.78 23.05
CA THR A 404 56.11 55.42 21.85
C THR A 404 55.89 54.58 20.59
N VAL A 405 56.01 53.26 20.73
CA VAL A 405 55.78 52.31 19.63
C VAL A 405 54.29 52.22 19.30
N LEU A 406 53.42 52.13 20.31
CA LEU A 406 51.97 52.05 20.12
C LEU A 406 51.41 53.29 19.41
N ASN A 407 51.81 54.49 19.84
CA ASN A 407 51.38 55.75 19.23
C ASN A 407 51.81 55.84 17.75
N PHE A 408 53.01 55.37 17.44
CA PHE A 408 53.50 55.32 16.06
C PHE A 408 52.66 54.36 15.20
N LEU A 409 52.38 53.15 15.69
CA LEU A 409 51.54 52.18 14.98
C LEU A 409 50.14 52.70 14.72
N GLU A 410 49.51 53.33 15.72
CA GLU A 410 48.18 53.92 15.58
C GLU A 410 48.17 55.02 14.51
N THR A 411 49.17 55.91 14.51
CA THR A 411 49.30 56.98 13.51
C THR A 411 49.46 56.43 12.09
N VAL A 412 50.26 55.37 11.93
CA VAL A 412 50.44 54.69 10.64
C VAL A 412 49.13 54.06 10.18
N GLN A 413 48.39 53.39 11.06
CA GLN A 413 47.11 52.76 10.75
C GLN A 413 46.04 53.77 10.35
N GLN A 414 45.92 54.89 11.08
CA GLN A 414 44.98 55.96 10.78
C GLN A 414 45.25 56.66 9.44
N SER A 415 46.51 56.69 8.99
CA SER A 415 46.88 57.31 7.71
C SER A 415 46.22 56.65 6.51
N GLY A 416 45.95 55.34 6.59
CA GLY A 416 45.29 54.57 5.55
C GLY A 416 46.10 54.40 4.25
N GLN A 417 47.40 54.69 4.27
CA GLN A 417 48.26 54.68 3.08
C GLN A 417 49.20 53.46 3.05
N ALA A 418 49.58 53.02 1.85
CA ALA A 418 50.73 52.12 1.69
C ALA A 418 52.02 52.89 2.04
N VAL A 419 52.78 52.35 2.99
CA VAL A 419 54.03 52.96 3.50
C VAL A 419 55.11 51.89 3.67
N ASP A 420 56.37 52.29 3.56
CA ASP A 420 57.50 51.47 3.95
C ASP A 420 57.88 51.81 5.39
N LEU A 421 57.82 50.81 6.28
CA LEU A 421 58.33 50.96 7.64
C LEU A 421 59.84 50.79 7.61
N GLN A 422 60.55 51.77 8.16
CA GLN A 422 62.01 51.79 8.23
C GLN A 422 62.48 51.85 9.67
N ALA A 423 63.54 51.10 9.96
CA ALA A 423 64.32 51.22 11.19
C ALA A 423 65.55 52.08 10.89
N ILE A 424 65.66 53.22 11.57
CA ILE A 424 66.70 54.23 11.34
C ILE A 424 67.49 54.40 12.63
N ALA A 425 68.82 54.47 12.56
CA ALA A 425 69.68 54.69 13.73
C ALA A 425 69.30 56.00 14.46
N ALA A 426 68.99 55.88 15.75
CA ALA A 426 68.64 57.01 16.61
C ALA A 426 69.86 57.75 17.16
N THR A 427 71.01 57.09 17.15
CA THR A 427 72.33 57.55 17.57
C THR A 427 73.38 56.91 16.64
N ASP A 428 74.64 57.34 16.74
CA ASP A 428 75.72 56.55 16.15
C ASP A 428 75.79 55.18 16.86
N ILE A 429 75.74 54.10 16.08
CA ILE A 429 75.76 52.73 16.60
C ILE A 429 77.15 52.17 16.38
N PHE A 430 77.82 51.81 17.46
CA PHE A 430 79.14 51.19 17.44
C PHE A 430 79.04 49.67 17.60
N THR A 431 80.14 48.96 17.36
CA THR A 431 80.27 47.52 17.61
C THR A 431 79.75 47.12 18.99
N ALA A 432 79.94 47.94 20.03
CA ALA A 432 79.45 47.68 21.39
C ALA A 432 77.91 47.64 21.51
N GLY A 433 77.18 48.34 20.63
CA GLY A 433 75.76 48.62 20.80
C GLY A 433 75.48 49.61 21.97
N PRO A 434 74.23 49.69 22.46
CA PRO A 434 73.04 48.98 21.99
C PRO A 434 72.56 49.44 20.61
N VAL A 435 71.72 48.66 19.95
CA VAL A 435 71.09 49.04 18.67
C VAL A 435 69.90 49.96 18.98
N GLN A 436 70.12 51.28 18.99
CA GLN A 436 69.05 52.24 19.23
C GLN A 436 68.48 52.77 17.90
N ILE A 437 67.18 52.59 17.67
CA ILE A 437 66.52 52.95 16.41
C ILE A 437 65.28 53.83 16.60
N HIS A 438 65.01 54.68 15.63
CA HIS A 438 63.69 55.25 15.37
C HIS A 438 62.94 54.40 14.34
N LEU A 439 61.62 54.34 14.49
CA LEU A 439 60.73 53.82 13.46
C LEU A 439 60.26 54.98 12.61
N ALA A 440 60.32 54.84 11.30
CA ALA A 440 59.82 55.82 10.35
C ALA A 440 58.90 55.15 9.34
N ALA A 441 57.76 55.78 9.04
CA ALA A 441 56.89 55.39 7.94
C ALA A 441 57.20 56.29 6.74
N VAL A 442 57.67 55.70 5.65
CA VAL A 442 58.18 56.41 4.48
C VAL A 442 57.32 56.12 3.26
N ARG A 443 57.02 57.13 2.46
CA ARG A 443 56.34 56.96 1.18
C ARG A 443 57.02 57.82 0.12
N ASN A 444 57.33 57.24 -1.04
CA ASN A 444 58.02 57.93 -2.15
C ASN A 444 59.30 58.66 -1.70
N GLY A 445 60.04 58.08 -0.74
CA GLY A 445 61.27 58.66 -0.20
C GLY A 445 61.10 59.80 0.81
N ARG A 446 59.87 60.15 1.22
CA ARG A 446 59.61 61.13 2.29
C ARG A 446 59.12 60.46 3.56
N ILE A 447 59.67 60.83 4.71
CA ILE A 447 59.21 60.39 6.03
C ILE A 447 57.87 61.07 6.32
N LEU A 448 56.82 60.28 6.56
CA LEU A 448 55.48 60.74 6.92
C LEU A 448 55.31 60.82 8.44
N PHE A 449 55.77 59.79 9.15
CA PHE A 449 55.69 59.67 10.60
C PHE A 449 57.00 59.08 11.13
N GLN A 450 57.45 59.50 12.30
CA GLN A 450 58.63 58.95 12.96
C GLN A 450 58.44 58.94 14.48
N THR A 451 59.06 57.99 15.16
CA THR A 451 59.03 57.91 16.64
C THR A 451 59.85 59.00 17.34
N ASN A 452 60.60 59.83 16.61
CA ASN A 452 61.23 61.02 17.17
C ASN A 452 60.16 62.12 17.26
N GLY A 453 59.93 62.65 18.46
CA GLY A 453 58.84 63.60 18.73
C GLY A 453 59.01 64.93 18.02
N PHE A 454 58.62 65.03 16.75
CA PHE A 454 58.34 66.27 16.04
C PHE A 454 57.20 66.05 15.03
N ASN A 455 55.97 66.25 15.49
CA ASN A 455 54.89 66.71 14.61
C ASN A 455 55.21 68.15 14.21
N ASN A 456 55.56 68.40 12.94
CA ASN A 456 55.32 69.72 12.35
C ASN A 456 54.78 69.56 10.92
N PRO A 457 53.54 69.98 10.64
CA PRO A 457 52.98 70.00 9.30
C PRO A 457 53.45 71.25 8.54
N LEU A 458 53.84 71.05 7.28
CA LEU A 458 53.95 72.06 6.20
C LEU A 458 54.96 73.20 6.38
N ASP A 459 55.91 73.28 5.44
CA ASP A 459 56.44 74.57 4.98
C ASP A 459 56.29 74.63 3.45
N ASP A 460 55.30 75.42 3.01
CA ASP A 460 55.04 75.80 1.64
C ASP A 460 55.76 77.14 1.34
N GLY A 461 56.86 77.07 0.56
CA GLY A 461 57.37 78.15 -0.30
C GLY A 461 58.03 79.40 0.34
N PRO A 462 58.81 80.20 -0.42
CA PRO A 462 58.31 80.76 -1.68
C PRO A 462 59.29 80.81 -2.88
N ASN A 463 58.65 80.89 -4.06
CA ASN A 463 59.02 81.57 -5.31
C ASN A 463 60.43 82.16 -5.50
N LEU A 464 60.97 81.84 -6.69
CA LEU A 464 61.83 82.70 -7.51
C LEU A 464 61.17 84.07 -7.77
N GLN A 465 61.88 85.18 -7.49
CA GLN A 465 61.90 86.42 -8.30
C GLN A 465 63.00 87.39 -7.80
N SER A 466 63.77 87.96 -8.76
CA SER A 466 64.72 89.11 -8.68
C SER A 466 65.89 88.98 -7.69
N GLU A 467 67.17 89.14 -8.04
CA GLU A 467 67.86 89.92 -9.08
C GLU A 467 69.00 89.13 -9.76
#